data_AF-A0A832B7V9-F1
#
_entry.id   AF-A0A832B7V9-F1
#
_cell.length_a   1.000
_cell.length_b   1.000
_cell.length_c   1.000
_cell.angle_alpha   90.00
_cell.angle_beta   90.00
_cell.angle_gamma   90.00
#
_symmetry.space_group_name_H-M   'P 1'
#
loop_
_entity.id
_entity.type
_entity.pdbx_description
1 polymer ?
#
loop_
_entity_poly.entity_id
_entity_poly.type
_entity_poly.pdbx_seq_one_letter_code
_entity_poly.pdbx_strand_id
1 'polypeptide(L)'
;MRNIFVALLLLCLLLSCKSKKASLSDEDVVEISDFIEFFPESTLPVRVADTTLNRKSSDSLLIGYNVFTRFIPDSVLAKDFGKGVKPKLYPLGRTQEKGREIYLFIKAVNAAKKVAYLACFSKDEKFLSAMPIVRNGFDRSTMAYGLLDSKFQITTYRESRGAGELRFKRNVYIFNSAASDFTLIMTEPNEEIIEQVINPIDTLARKNKFSGDYVKDRRNFVSVRDTKKADEYLFFVHFEKDNGECKGELKGTIKMASKTMAIYQAPGNPCAIEFSFAGASLTMKETGGCGSYRDIKCFFEGSFPKKAVPKPKPPAKKK
;
A
#
# COMPACT_ATOMS: atom_id res chain seq x y z
N MET A 1 -66.49 -22.66 12.37
CA MET A 1 -65.03 -22.73 12.62
C MET A 1 -64.19 -22.22 11.44
N ARG A 2 -64.50 -22.55 10.17
CA ARG A 2 -63.75 -22.08 8.99
C ARG A 2 -63.69 -20.55 8.84
N ASN A 3 -64.77 -19.84 9.15
CA ASN A 3 -64.83 -18.38 8.99
C ASN A 3 -64.07 -17.61 10.09
N ILE A 4 -63.86 -18.23 11.26
CA ILE A 4 -63.08 -17.63 12.36
C ILE A 4 -61.58 -17.72 12.05
N PHE A 5 -61.13 -18.83 11.46
CA PHE A 5 -59.74 -19.00 11.02
C PHE A 5 -59.36 -18.02 9.89
N VAL A 6 -60.27 -17.75 8.96
CA VAL A 6 -60.02 -16.77 7.89
C VAL A 6 -59.95 -15.34 8.44
N ALA A 7 -60.81 -14.99 9.41
CA ALA A 7 -60.78 -13.69 10.07
C ALA A 7 -59.49 -13.49 10.90
N LEU A 8 -59.02 -14.54 11.59
CA LEU A 8 -57.77 -14.49 12.36
C LEU A 8 -56.54 -14.38 11.45
N LEU A 9 -56.55 -15.05 10.29
CA LEU A 9 -55.48 -14.94 9.29
C LEU A 9 -55.43 -13.55 8.63
N LEU A 10 -56.60 -12.92 8.40
CA LEU A 10 -56.69 -11.54 7.91
C LEU A 10 -56.21 -10.53 8.97
N LEU A 11 -56.48 -10.78 10.24
CA LEU A 11 -56.04 -9.90 11.34
C LEU A 11 -54.51 -9.98 11.55
N CYS A 12 -53.90 -11.14 11.36
CA CYS A 12 -52.44 -11.30 11.38
C CYS A 12 -51.74 -10.59 10.20
N LEU A 13 -52.41 -10.43 9.05
CA LEU A 13 -51.86 -9.68 7.91
C LEU A 13 -51.88 -8.15 8.14
N LEU A 14 -52.75 -7.64 9.03
CA LEU A 14 -52.84 -6.22 9.38
C LEU A 14 -51.85 -5.80 10.47
N LEU A 15 -51.31 -6.74 11.25
CA LEU A 15 -50.26 -6.50 12.25
C LEU A 15 -48.84 -6.43 11.65
N SER A 16 -48.68 -6.68 10.34
CA SER A 16 -47.42 -6.44 9.63
C SER A 16 -47.28 -4.97 9.17
N CYS A 17 -47.53 -4.02 10.08
CA CYS A 17 -47.05 -2.66 9.90
C CYS A 17 -45.54 -2.65 10.15
N LYS A 18 -44.75 -2.92 9.09
CA LYS A 18 -43.35 -2.51 9.07
C LYS A 18 -43.35 -0.99 9.26
N SER A 19 -42.77 -0.51 10.35
CA SER A 19 -42.48 0.90 10.56
C SER A 19 -41.90 1.47 9.27
N LYS A 20 -42.54 2.50 8.71
CA LYS A 20 -41.97 3.24 7.59
C LYS A 20 -40.59 3.72 8.03
N LYS A 21 -39.54 3.30 7.33
CA LYS A 21 -38.20 3.86 7.54
C LYS A 21 -38.30 5.38 7.40
N ALA A 22 -37.76 6.10 8.37
CA ALA A 22 -37.68 7.55 8.32
C ALA A 22 -37.04 7.99 7.00
N SER A 23 -37.62 9.00 6.36
CA SER A 23 -36.97 9.69 5.25
C SER A 23 -35.74 10.41 5.78
N LEU A 24 -34.66 10.45 5.00
CA LEU A 24 -33.47 11.24 5.29
C LEU A 24 -33.27 12.32 4.22
N SER A 25 -34.33 13.01 3.84
CA SER A 25 -34.31 14.10 2.86
C SER A 25 -33.74 15.37 3.49
N ASP A 26 -33.26 16.32 2.67
CA ASP A 26 -32.56 17.52 3.19
C ASP A 26 -33.45 18.45 4.02
N GLU A 27 -34.79 18.37 3.86
CA GLU A 27 -35.75 19.12 4.66
C GLU A 27 -36.04 18.48 6.03
N ASP A 28 -35.62 17.23 6.26
CA ASP A 28 -35.98 16.48 7.46
C ASP A 28 -35.17 16.96 8.68
N VAL A 29 -35.83 17.07 9.82
CA VAL A 29 -35.18 17.13 11.14
C VAL A 29 -34.94 15.70 11.57
N VAL A 30 -33.66 15.33 11.64
CA VAL A 30 -33.22 13.94 11.84
C VAL A 30 -32.39 13.90 13.10
N GLU A 31 -32.72 12.99 14.01
CA GLU A 31 -31.88 12.66 15.17
C GLU A 31 -30.78 11.67 14.79
N ILE A 32 -29.68 11.65 15.54
CA ILE A 32 -28.54 10.77 15.21
C ILE A 32 -28.91 9.29 15.25
N SER A 33 -29.79 8.88 16.17
CA SER A 33 -30.28 7.51 16.27
C SER A 33 -31.03 7.09 15.00
N ASP A 34 -31.91 7.97 14.48
CA ASP A 34 -32.65 7.72 13.24
C ASP A 34 -31.71 7.63 12.03
N PHE A 35 -30.68 8.49 12.00
CA PHE A 35 -29.65 8.45 10.97
C PHE A 35 -28.89 7.12 10.98
N ILE A 36 -28.51 6.62 12.16
CA ILE A 36 -27.83 5.32 12.32
C ILE A 36 -28.77 4.17 11.95
N GLU A 37 -30.01 4.17 12.43
CA GLU A 37 -31.00 3.10 12.20
C GLU A 37 -31.46 3.01 10.74
N PHE A 38 -31.33 4.08 9.96
CA PHE A 38 -31.60 4.07 8.52
C PHE A 38 -30.72 3.05 7.77
N PHE A 39 -29.50 2.81 8.26
CA PHE A 39 -28.58 1.83 7.67
C PHE A 39 -29.04 0.39 7.97
N PRO A 40 -29.11 -0.49 6.96
CA PRO A 40 -29.53 -1.87 7.18
C PRO A 40 -28.49 -2.64 8.02
N GLU A 41 -28.94 -3.35 9.03
CA GLU A 41 -28.04 -4.17 9.86
C GLU A 41 -27.36 -5.27 9.02
N SER A 42 -26.07 -5.48 9.26
CA SER A 42 -25.22 -6.40 8.54
C SER A 42 -24.41 -7.28 9.49
N THR A 43 -24.43 -8.59 9.25
CA THR A 43 -23.62 -9.56 10.00
C THR A 43 -22.18 -9.54 9.49
N LEU A 44 -21.22 -9.58 10.40
CA LEU A 44 -19.80 -9.70 10.05
C LEU A 44 -19.49 -11.10 9.49
N PRO A 45 -18.54 -11.22 8.53
CA PRO A 45 -17.78 -10.13 7.91
C PRO A 45 -18.59 -9.37 6.84
N VAL A 46 -18.37 -8.06 6.74
CA VAL A 46 -19.00 -7.20 5.71
C VAL A 46 -17.98 -6.86 4.64
N ARG A 47 -18.23 -7.30 3.39
CA ARG A 47 -17.37 -7.04 2.23
C ARG A 47 -18.05 -6.13 1.22
N VAL A 48 -17.37 -5.05 0.84
CA VAL A 48 -17.80 -4.13 -0.23
C VAL A 48 -16.82 -4.23 -1.39
N ALA A 49 -17.24 -4.86 -2.49
CA ALA A 49 -16.45 -4.91 -3.71
C ALA A 49 -16.66 -3.66 -4.59
N ASP A 50 -15.67 -3.32 -5.41
CA ASP A 50 -15.76 -2.27 -6.43
C ASP A 50 -16.94 -2.46 -7.40
N THR A 51 -17.22 -3.71 -7.79
CA THR A 51 -18.39 -4.08 -8.61
C THR A 51 -19.72 -3.80 -7.91
N THR A 52 -19.79 -3.93 -6.58
CA THR A 52 -20.98 -3.59 -5.80
C THR A 52 -21.31 -2.10 -5.93
N LEU A 53 -20.29 -1.23 -6.07
CA LEU A 53 -20.50 0.20 -6.28
C LEU A 53 -21.21 0.49 -7.61
N ASN A 54 -21.08 -0.39 -8.60
CA ASN A 54 -21.71 -0.22 -9.90
C ASN A 54 -23.21 -0.57 -9.93
N ARG A 55 -23.71 -1.29 -8.92
CA ARG A 55 -25.15 -1.58 -8.81
C ARG A 55 -25.94 -0.28 -8.61
N LYS A 56 -27.12 -0.17 -9.24
CA LYS A 56 -28.02 0.97 -9.01
C LYS A 56 -28.55 0.92 -7.57
N SER A 57 -28.57 2.08 -6.91
CA SER A 57 -29.18 2.24 -5.59
C SER A 57 -30.59 2.78 -5.77
N SER A 58 -31.54 2.35 -4.93
CA SER A 58 -32.90 2.91 -4.94
C SER A 58 -32.87 4.38 -4.51
N ASP A 59 -33.64 5.24 -5.18
CA ASP A 59 -33.76 6.65 -4.80
C ASP A 59 -34.44 6.81 -3.43
N SER A 60 -35.25 5.85 -2.99
CA SER A 60 -35.82 5.81 -1.64
C SER A 60 -34.80 5.63 -0.51
N LEU A 61 -33.55 5.28 -0.85
CA LEU A 61 -32.44 5.14 0.10
C LEU A 61 -31.46 6.31 0.01
N LEU A 62 -31.79 7.36 -0.74
CA LEU A 62 -30.95 8.54 -0.86
C LEU A 62 -30.90 9.27 0.49
N ILE A 63 -29.69 9.54 0.97
CA ILE A 63 -29.44 10.37 2.13
C ILE A 63 -29.16 11.79 1.63
N GLY A 64 -29.92 12.75 2.14
CA GLY A 64 -29.73 14.18 1.91
C GLY A 64 -28.32 14.61 2.34
N TYR A 65 -27.70 15.46 1.53
CA TYR A 65 -26.32 15.89 1.78
C TYR A 65 -26.21 16.73 3.06
N ASN A 66 -27.20 17.59 3.32
CA ASN A 66 -27.25 18.42 4.52
C ASN A 66 -27.49 17.55 5.75
N VAL A 67 -28.38 16.55 5.67
CA VAL A 67 -28.58 15.58 6.76
C VAL A 67 -27.30 14.81 7.05
N PHE A 68 -26.64 14.28 6.02
CA PHE A 68 -25.37 13.56 6.19
C PHE A 68 -24.29 14.43 6.86
N THR A 69 -24.14 15.67 6.41
CA THR A 69 -23.08 16.58 6.89
C THR A 69 -23.32 17.16 8.27
N ARG A 70 -24.53 17.00 8.85
CA ARG A 70 -24.77 17.24 10.28
C ARG A 70 -24.05 16.22 11.16
N PHE A 71 -23.89 14.98 10.69
CA PHE A 71 -23.35 13.87 11.49
C PHE A 71 -21.94 13.45 11.07
N ILE A 72 -21.57 13.64 9.81
CA ILE A 72 -20.26 13.27 9.27
C ILE A 72 -19.65 14.48 8.56
N PRO A 73 -18.46 14.96 8.96
CA PRO A 73 -17.83 16.13 8.35
C PRO A 73 -17.68 16.00 6.83
N ASP A 74 -18.03 17.06 6.10
CA ASP A 74 -17.92 17.13 4.63
C ASP A 74 -16.48 16.92 4.13
N SER A 75 -15.48 17.27 4.95
CA SER A 75 -14.06 17.03 4.72
C SER A 75 -13.72 15.57 4.40
N VAL A 76 -14.50 14.61 4.89
CA VAL A 76 -14.39 13.18 4.55
C VAL A 76 -14.60 12.96 3.06
N LEU A 77 -15.63 13.60 2.48
CA LEU A 77 -15.99 13.47 1.07
C LEU A 77 -15.09 14.33 0.17
N ALA A 78 -14.68 15.51 0.66
CA ALA A 78 -13.87 16.46 -0.10
C ALA A 78 -12.52 15.88 -0.57
N LYS A 79 -11.93 14.94 0.19
CA LYS A 79 -10.67 14.26 -0.19
C LYS A 79 -10.78 13.46 -1.49
N ASP A 80 -11.94 12.90 -1.75
CA ASP A 80 -12.18 12.12 -2.96
C ASP A 80 -12.92 12.91 -4.03
N PHE A 81 -13.91 13.73 -3.68
CA PHE A 81 -14.76 14.38 -4.67
C PHE A 81 -14.35 15.83 -5.01
N GLY A 82 -13.46 16.43 -4.21
CA GLY A 82 -13.13 17.85 -4.29
C GLY A 82 -14.04 18.72 -3.42
N LYS A 83 -13.58 19.91 -3.07
CA LYS A 83 -14.32 20.86 -2.22
C LYS A 83 -15.60 21.32 -2.91
N GLY A 84 -16.71 21.42 -2.17
CA GLY A 84 -18.00 21.90 -2.67
C GLY A 84 -18.81 20.89 -3.48
N VAL A 85 -18.27 19.70 -3.74
CA VAL A 85 -18.97 18.65 -4.48
C VAL A 85 -19.88 17.85 -3.56
N LYS A 86 -21.17 17.76 -3.94
CA LYS A 86 -22.21 17.04 -3.19
C LYS A 86 -22.55 15.70 -3.87
N PRO A 87 -21.83 14.60 -3.59
CA PRO A 87 -22.18 13.29 -4.14
C PRO A 87 -23.53 12.81 -3.59
N LYS A 88 -24.22 11.95 -4.36
CA LYS A 88 -25.38 11.19 -3.86
C LYS A 88 -24.89 10.15 -2.85
N LEU A 89 -25.57 10.05 -1.72
CA LEU A 89 -25.16 9.22 -0.59
C LEU A 89 -26.19 8.11 -0.34
N TYR A 90 -25.73 6.89 -0.16
CA TYR A 90 -26.61 5.73 0.05
C TYR A 90 -26.07 4.84 1.18
N PRO A 91 -26.95 4.30 2.05
CA PRO A 91 -26.55 3.34 3.06
C PRO A 91 -26.24 1.99 2.41
N LEU A 92 -25.10 1.40 2.76
CA LEU A 92 -24.76 0.03 2.37
C LEU A 92 -24.99 -0.96 3.51
N GLY A 93 -24.78 -0.54 4.75
CA GLY A 93 -25.00 -1.38 5.92
C GLY A 93 -24.48 -0.75 7.21
N ARG A 94 -24.89 -1.31 8.35
CA ARG A 94 -24.35 -1.01 9.67
C ARG A 94 -24.00 -2.28 10.42
N THR A 95 -23.00 -2.19 11.29
CA THR A 95 -22.67 -3.21 12.27
C THR A 95 -22.12 -2.56 13.52
N GLN A 96 -22.03 -3.29 14.63
CA GLN A 96 -21.57 -2.75 15.90
C GLN A 96 -20.71 -3.76 16.64
N GLU A 97 -19.65 -3.27 17.27
CA GLU A 97 -18.95 -4.01 18.31
C GLU A 97 -19.71 -3.80 19.62
N LYS A 98 -20.20 -4.90 20.23
CA LYS A 98 -21.09 -4.80 21.41
C LYS A 98 -20.43 -3.98 22.51
N GLY A 99 -21.09 -2.90 22.92
CA GLY A 99 -20.61 -1.99 23.97
C GLY A 99 -19.46 -1.07 23.55
N ARG A 100 -19.09 -1.04 22.27
CA ARG A 100 -17.99 -0.24 21.73
C ARG A 100 -18.43 0.59 20.52
N GLU A 101 -17.85 0.42 19.34
CA GLU A 101 -18.10 1.31 18.20
C GLU A 101 -19.22 0.80 17.27
N ILE A 102 -19.88 1.76 16.62
CA ILE A 102 -20.87 1.55 15.55
C ILE A 102 -20.20 1.90 14.22
N TYR A 103 -20.35 1.02 13.23
CA TYR A 103 -19.72 1.13 11.92
C TYR A 103 -20.79 1.28 10.84
N LEU A 104 -20.71 2.36 10.06
CA LEU A 104 -21.63 2.63 8.94
C LEU A 104 -20.89 2.54 7.60
N PHE A 105 -21.40 1.73 6.69
CA PHE A 105 -20.93 1.62 5.32
C PHE A 105 -21.74 2.56 4.42
N ILE A 106 -21.05 3.49 3.76
CA ILE A 106 -21.68 4.54 2.97
C ILE A 106 -21.17 4.46 1.54
N LYS A 107 -22.07 4.50 0.56
CA LYS A 107 -21.73 4.67 -0.86
C LYS A 107 -21.96 6.12 -1.28
N ALA A 108 -20.89 6.78 -1.73
CA ALA A 108 -20.96 8.10 -2.34
C ALA A 108 -20.80 7.99 -3.86
N VAL A 109 -21.63 8.70 -4.62
CA VAL A 109 -21.67 8.67 -6.09
C VAL A 109 -21.68 10.08 -6.66
N ASN A 110 -20.74 10.39 -7.54
CA ASN A 110 -20.80 11.55 -8.42
C ASN A 110 -20.35 11.16 -9.84
N ALA A 111 -21.29 11.22 -10.79
CA ALA A 111 -21.08 10.80 -12.18
C ALA A 111 -20.40 9.40 -12.26
N ALA A 112 -19.22 9.32 -12.86
CA ALA A 112 -18.46 8.09 -12.97
C ALA A 112 -17.75 7.67 -11.67
N LYS A 113 -17.54 8.59 -10.72
CA LYS A 113 -16.78 8.33 -9.50
C LYS A 113 -17.69 7.82 -8.38
N LYS A 114 -17.33 6.68 -7.80
CA LYS A 114 -18.04 6.02 -6.71
C LYS A 114 -17.04 5.55 -5.67
N VAL A 115 -17.34 5.80 -4.41
CA VAL A 115 -16.48 5.47 -3.28
C VAL A 115 -17.35 4.86 -2.19
N ALA A 116 -16.88 3.76 -1.58
CA ALA A 116 -17.41 3.30 -0.32
C ALA A 116 -16.55 3.81 0.83
N TYR A 117 -17.20 4.31 1.86
CA TYR A 117 -16.60 4.72 3.11
C TYR A 117 -17.05 3.81 4.25
N LEU A 118 -16.20 3.71 5.26
CA LEU A 118 -16.54 3.20 6.58
C LEU A 118 -16.45 4.38 7.54
N ALA A 119 -17.58 4.76 8.14
CA ALA A 119 -17.63 5.73 9.22
C ALA A 119 -17.74 4.99 10.56
N CYS A 120 -17.07 5.50 11.58
CA CYS A 120 -17.02 4.96 12.93
C CYS A 120 -17.64 5.98 13.89
N PHE A 121 -18.55 5.50 14.72
CA PHE A 121 -19.22 6.23 15.78
C PHE A 121 -18.96 5.54 17.11
N SER A 122 -18.91 6.31 18.20
CA SER A 122 -18.86 5.76 19.56
C SER A 122 -20.18 5.06 19.92
N LYS A 123 -20.18 4.31 21.03
CA LYS A 123 -21.40 3.77 21.65
C LYS A 123 -22.45 4.84 21.99
N ASP A 124 -22.02 6.08 22.18
CA ASP A 124 -22.87 7.23 22.49
C ASP A 124 -23.24 8.00 21.20
N GLU A 125 -23.13 7.34 20.04
CA GLU A 125 -23.51 7.85 18.72
C GLU A 125 -22.75 9.11 18.26
N LYS A 126 -21.62 9.42 18.90
CA LYS A 126 -20.73 10.50 18.46
C LYS A 126 -19.85 10.04 17.30
N PHE A 127 -19.80 10.84 16.24
CA PHE A 127 -18.86 10.61 15.12
C PHE A 127 -17.42 10.65 15.62
N LEU A 128 -16.63 9.65 15.22
CA LEU A 128 -15.21 9.56 15.56
C LEU A 128 -14.32 9.74 14.34
N SER A 129 -14.52 8.92 13.29
CA SER A 129 -13.68 8.95 12.10
C SER A 129 -14.36 8.32 10.90
N ALA A 130 -13.84 8.60 9.70
CA ALA A 130 -14.26 7.91 8.48
C ALA A 130 -13.10 7.73 7.50
N MET A 131 -13.08 6.59 6.80
CA MET A 131 -12.08 6.30 5.78
C MET A 131 -12.70 5.68 4.52
N PRO A 132 -12.13 5.92 3.33
CA PRO A 132 -12.53 5.22 2.12
C PRO A 132 -11.99 3.78 2.14
N ILE A 133 -12.85 2.80 1.86
CA ILE A 133 -12.49 1.38 1.89
C ILE A 133 -12.36 0.77 0.49
N VAL A 134 -13.10 1.27 -0.51
CA VAL A 134 -12.96 0.88 -1.91
C VAL A 134 -13.47 1.99 -2.83
N ARG A 135 -12.92 2.07 -4.04
CA ARG A 135 -13.32 3.01 -5.10
C ARG A 135 -13.70 2.22 -6.35
N ASN A 136 -14.47 2.82 -7.26
CA ASN A 136 -14.67 2.26 -8.59
C ASN A 136 -13.69 2.90 -9.60
N GLY A 137 -13.85 2.53 -10.89
CA GLY A 137 -13.10 3.16 -11.98
C GLY A 137 -11.75 2.49 -12.27
N PHE A 138 -11.51 1.29 -11.75
CA PHE A 138 -10.38 0.48 -12.17
C PHE A 138 -10.62 -0.14 -13.56
N ASP A 139 -9.54 -0.52 -14.23
CA ASP A 139 -9.61 -1.29 -15.47
C ASP A 139 -10.21 -2.69 -15.25
N ARG A 140 -10.58 -3.37 -16.33
CA ARG A 140 -11.20 -4.72 -16.27
C ARG A 140 -10.28 -5.78 -15.69
N SER A 141 -8.98 -5.53 -15.66
CA SER A 141 -7.96 -6.43 -15.10
C SER A 141 -7.73 -6.22 -13.60
N THR A 142 -8.43 -5.27 -12.99
CA THR A 142 -8.24 -4.89 -11.60
C THR A 142 -9.49 -5.18 -10.79
N MET A 143 -9.32 -5.84 -9.65
CA MET A 143 -10.37 -6.03 -8.65
C MET A 143 -9.98 -5.35 -7.35
N ALA A 144 -10.96 -4.82 -6.63
CA ALA A 144 -10.73 -4.24 -5.32
C ALA A 144 -11.91 -4.46 -4.38
N TYR A 145 -11.63 -4.53 -3.09
CA TYR A 145 -12.67 -4.59 -2.06
C TYR A 145 -12.21 -3.97 -0.73
N GLY A 146 -13.19 -3.49 0.03
CA GLY A 146 -13.09 -3.22 1.45
C GLY A 146 -13.75 -4.34 2.25
N LEU A 147 -13.23 -4.65 3.42
CA LEU A 147 -13.73 -5.69 4.31
C LEU A 147 -13.65 -5.20 5.76
N LEU A 148 -14.70 -5.40 6.54
CA LEU A 148 -14.65 -5.40 8.00
C LEU A 148 -14.89 -6.84 8.46
N ASP A 149 -13.92 -7.43 9.14
CA ASP A 149 -14.02 -8.81 9.59
C ASP A 149 -14.68 -8.96 10.97
N SER A 150 -14.86 -10.20 11.43
CA SER A 150 -15.47 -10.50 12.74
C SER A 150 -14.61 -10.08 13.94
N LYS A 151 -13.35 -9.70 13.72
CA LYS A 151 -12.43 -9.15 14.72
C LYS A 151 -12.33 -7.62 14.62
N PHE A 152 -13.21 -6.99 13.84
CA PHE A 152 -13.22 -5.55 13.57
C PHE A 152 -11.92 -5.03 12.94
N GLN A 153 -11.21 -5.87 12.18
CA GLN A 153 -10.12 -5.43 11.32
C GLN A 153 -10.67 -4.96 9.98
N ILE A 154 -10.18 -3.81 9.53
CA ILE A 154 -10.56 -3.21 8.26
C ILE A 154 -9.50 -3.58 7.23
N THR A 155 -9.87 -4.31 6.19
CA THR A 155 -8.97 -4.60 5.06
C THR A 155 -9.36 -3.79 3.83
N THR A 156 -8.39 -3.12 3.22
CA THR A 156 -8.50 -2.62 1.84
C THR A 156 -7.62 -3.46 0.94
N TYR A 157 -8.20 -4.10 -0.08
CA TYR A 157 -7.48 -4.95 -1.02
C TYR A 157 -7.63 -4.42 -2.45
N ARG A 158 -6.55 -4.50 -3.22
CA ARG A 158 -6.54 -4.29 -4.66
C ARG A 158 -5.64 -5.33 -5.30
N GLU A 159 -6.09 -5.92 -6.38
CA GLU A 159 -5.33 -6.82 -7.25
C GLU A 159 -5.48 -6.35 -8.70
N SER A 160 -4.40 -6.31 -9.45
CA SER A 160 -4.36 -6.01 -10.88
C SER A 160 -3.57 -7.08 -11.62
N ARG A 161 -4.09 -7.48 -12.77
CA ARG A 161 -3.48 -8.48 -13.67
C ARG A 161 -3.00 -7.77 -14.94
N GLY A 162 -1.76 -7.32 -14.96
CA GLY A 162 -1.16 -6.63 -16.09
C GLY A 162 0.01 -7.40 -16.67
N ALA A 163 0.06 -7.57 -18.00
CA ALA A 163 1.22 -8.11 -18.74
C ALA A 163 1.83 -9.44 -18.20
N GLY A 164 1.00 -10.33 -17.63
CA GLY A 164 1.45 -11.61 -17.08
C GLY A 164 1.93 -11.55 -15.61
N GLU A 165 1.87 -10.38 -14.97
CA GLU A 165 2.26 -10.17 -13.57
C GLU A 165 1.01 -9.90 -12.70
N LEU A 166 0.94 -10.58 -11.56
CA LEU A 166 -0.10 -10.39 -10.55
C LEU A 166 0.39 -9.38 -9.51
N ARG A 167 -0.21 -8.19 -9.48
CA ARG A 167 0.10 -7.17 -8.47
C ARG A 167 -1.03 -7.09 -7.48
N PHE A 168 -0.76 -7.29 -6.19
CA PHE A 168 -1.74 -6.99 -5.14
C PHE A 168 -1.17 -6.08 -4.06
N LYS A 169 -2.08 -5.35 -3.41
CA LYS A 169 -1.83 -4.58 -2.20
C LYS A 169 -2.96 -4.82 -1.21
N ARG A 170 -2.61 -5.30 -0.02
CA ARG A 170 -3.51 -5.48 1.12
C ARG A 170 -3.07 -4.57 2.24
N ASN A 171 -3.94 -3.66 2.68
CA ASN A 171 -3.72 -2.90 3.91
C ASN A 171 -4.72 -3.36 4.96
N VAL A 172 -4.27 -3.53 6.20
CA VAL A 172 -5.10 -3.87 7.35
C VAL A 172 -5.01 -2.74 8.37
N TYR A 173 -6.16 -2.26 8.81
CA TYR A 173 -6.31 -1.20 9.79
C TYR A 173 -7.10 -1.72 10.98
N ILE A 174 -6.88 -1.09 12.13
CA ILE A 174 -7.76 -1.19 13.30
C ILE A 174 -8.28 0.19 13.63
N PHE A 175 -9.45 0.27 14.26
CA PHE A 175 -9.88 1.52 14.87
C PHE A 175 -9.22 1.68 16.24
N ASN A 176 -8.52 2.79 16.45
CA ASN A 176 -7.91 3.14 17.73
C ASN A 176 -8.83 4.09 18.50
N SER A 177 -9.55 3.55 19.47
CA SER A 177 -10.52 4.32 20.27
C SER A 177 -9.89 5.48 21.05
N ALA A 178 -8.59 5.39 21.42
CA ALA A 178 -7.91 6.45 22.15
C ALA A 178 -7.53 7.64 21.26
N ALA A 179 -7.16 7.36 20.01
CA ALA A 179 -6.80 8.40 19.02
C ALA A 179 -7.99 8.86 18.16
N SER A 180 -9.13 8.16 18.24
CA SER A 180 -10.29 8.37 17.34
C SER A 180 -9.91 8.28 15.86
N ASP A 181 -9.04 7.35 15.49
CA ASP A 181 -8.55 7.18 14.13
C ASP A 181 -8.49 5.73 13.66
N PHE A 182 -8.32 5.55 12.35
CA PHE A 182 -8.03 4.25 11.75
C PHE A 182 -6.51 4.12 11.61
N THR A 183 -5.91 3.30 12.46
CA THR A 183 -4.46 3.05 12.46
C THR A 183 -4.14 1.92 11.48
N LEU A 184 -3.25 2.17 10.52
CA LEU A 184 -2.69 1.14 9.64
C LEU A 184 -1.74 0.25 10.45
N ILE A 185 -2.05 -1.04 10.54
CA ILE A 185 -1.22 -2.00 11.29
C ILE A 185 -0.40 -2.91 10.38
N MET A 186 -0.80 -3.06 9.12
CA MET A 186 -0.09 -3.93 8.18
C MET A 186 -0.34 -3.50 6.74
N THR A 187 0.72 -3.51 5.93
CA THR A 187 0.63 -3.45 4.47
C THR A 187 1.38 -4.65 3.91
N GLU A 188 0.67 -5.48 3.15
CA GLU A 188 1.24 -6.58 2.37
C GLU A 188 1.12 -6.25 0.88
N PRO A 189 2.24 -5.91 0.23
CA PRO A 189 2.34 -5.92 -1.22
C PRO A 189 2.71 -7.33 -1.73
N ASN A 190 2.29 -7.67 -2.96
CA ASN A 190 2.88 -8.77 -3.75
C ASN A 190 4.04 -8.32 -4.63
N GLU A 191 4.19 -7.01 -4.79
CA GLU A 191 5.46 -6.51 -5.28
C GLU A 191 6.46 -6.95 -4.22
N GLU A 192 7.46 -7.74 -4.61
CA GLU A 192 8.71 -7.74 -3.86
C GLU A 192 8.95 -6.27 -3.54
N ILE A 193 8.93 -5.93 -2.25
CA ILE A 193 9.65 -4.75 -1.84
C ILE A 193 11.06 -5.11 -2.26
N ILE A 194 11.46 -4.68 -3.44
CA ILE A 194 12.86 -4.53 -3.77
C ILE A 194 13.27 -3.50 -2.74
N GLU A 195 13.69 -3.99 -1.56
CA GLU A 195 14.51 -3.21 -0.66
C GLU A 195 15.57 -2.66 -1.58
N GLN A 196 15.46 -1.36 -1.89
CA GLN A 196 16.42 -0.73 -2.75
C GLN A 196 17.70 -0.81 -1.95
N VAL A 197 18.58 -1.70 -2.38
CA VAL A 197 19.89 -1.88 -1.77
C VAL A 197 20.56 -0.53 -1.84
N ILE A 198 20.67 0.13 -0.68
CA ILE A 198 21.21 1.48 -0.60
C ILE A 198 22.71 1.36 -0.74
N ASN A 199 23.25 1.96 -1.80
CA ASN A 199 24.67 2.10 -1.97
C ASN A 199 25.20 3.28 -1.13
N PRO A 200 25.94 3.05 -0.03
CA PRO A 200 26.31 4.11 0.90
C PRO A 200 27.37 5.08 0.35
N ILE A 201 27.92 4.79 -0.84
CA ILE A 201 29.01 5.57 -1.45
C ILE A 201 28.62 6.13 -2.82
N ASP A 202 27.34 6.06 -3.19
CA ASP A 202 26.84 6.41 -4.51
C ASP A 202 27.11 7.87 -4.90
N THR A 203 27.02 8.78 -3.93
CA THR A 203 27.23 10.23 -4.04
C THR A 203 28.70 10.65 -4.13
N LEU A 204 29.65 9.74 -3.82
CA LEU A 204 31.08 10.08 -3.79
C LEU A 204 31.67 10.25 -5.21
N ALA A 205 32.85 10.89 -5.25
CA ALA A 205 33.53 11.24 -6.49
C ALA A 205 33.96 10.00 -7.31
N ARG A 206 33.90 10.16 -8.63
CA ARG A 206 34.20 9.13 -9.65
C ARG A 206 35.14 9.67 -10.74
N LYS A 207 36.23 10.33 -10.34
CA LYS A 207 37.18 11.00 -11.22
C LYS A 207 38.32 10.10 -11.68
N ASN A 208 38.71 9.12 -10.86
CA ASN A 208 39.82 8.24 -11.18
C ASN A 208 39.42 7.15 -12.18
N LYS A 209 40.42 6.56 -12.87
CA LYS A 209 40.24 5.61 -13.99
C LYS A 209 39.25 4.47 -13.68
N PHE A 210 39.41 3.86 -12.51
CA PHE A 210 38.62 2.69 -12.09
C PHE A 210 37.37 3.05 -11.30
N SER A 211 37.15 4.33 -11.02
CA SER A 211 35.95 4.75 -10.31
C SER A 211 34.72 4.67 -11.21
N GLY A 212 33.60 4.27 -10.63
CA GLY A 212 32.35 4.05 -11.34
C GLY A 212 31.46 3.01 -10.67
N ASP A 213 30.32 2.74 -11.30
CA ASP A 213 29.40 1.69 -10.88
C ASP A 213 29.52 0.54 -11.86
N TYR A 214 29.81 -0.65 -11.35
CA TYR A 214 29.89 -1.89 -12.09
C TYR A 214 28.65 -2.71 -11.75
N VAL A 215 27.72 -2.83 -12.68
CA VAL A 215 26.33 -3.23 -12.38
C VAL A 215 25.93 -4.38 -13.28
N LYS A 216 25.56 -5.52 -12.69
CA LYS A 216 24.91 -6.62 -13.39
C LYS A 216 23.40 -6.42 -13.42
N ASP A 217 22.81 -6.08 -12.28
CA ASP A 217 21.41 -5.71 -12.10
C ASP A 217 21.24 -4.84 -10.82
N ARG A 218 19.99 -4.54 -10.42
CA ARG A 218 19.70 -3.66 -9.27
C ARG A 218 20.15 -4.21 -7.91
N ARG A 219 20.29 -5.53 -7.77
CA ARG A 219 20.67 -6.24 -6.54
C ARG A 219 22.08 -6.84 -6.64
N ASN A 220 22.77 -6.67 -7.76
CA ASN A 220 24.10 -7.22 -8.00
C ASN A 220 25.01 -6.16 -8.61
N PHE A 221 25.78 -5.48 -7.77
CA PHE A 221 26.67 -4.41 -8.20
C PHE A 221 27.88 -4.22 -7.29
N VAL A 222 28.92 -3.61 -7.87
CA VAL A 222 30.10 -3.11 -7.19
C VAL A 222 30.27 -1.64 -7.53
N SER A 223 30.28 -0.79 -6.53
CA SER A 223 30.61 0.62 -6.69
C SER A 223 32.03 0.88 -6.24
N VAL A 224 32.78 1.59 -7.07
CA VAL A 224 34.17 2.00 -6.82
C VAL A 224 34.23 3.53 -6.84
N ARG A 225 34.88 4.12 -5.85
CA ARG A 225 34.95 5.57 -5.62
C ARG A 225 36.36 6.02 -5.30
N ASP A 226 36.62 7.29 -5.58
CA ASP A 226 37.92 7.91 -5.32
C ASP A 226 38.20 7.96 -3.81
N THR A 227 39.47 7.80 -3.43
CA THR A 227 39.96 8.20 -2.10
C THR A 227 40.87 9.42 -2.24
N LYS A 228 41.49 9.84 -1.13
CA LYS A 228 42.52 10.90 -1.15
C LYS A 228 43.83 10.45 -1.82
N LYS A 229 44.05 9.14 -1.96
CA LYS A 229 45.27 8.57 -2.56
C LYS A 229 44.96 8.00 -3.93
N ALA A 230 45.89 8.12 -4.86
CA ALA A 230 45.70 7.71 -6.25
C ALA A 230 45.71 6.18 -6.46
N ASP A 231 46.32 5.44 -5.53
CA ASP A 231 46.49 3.99 -5.53
C ASP A 231 45.48 3.26 -4.62
N GLU A 232 44.54 3.98 -4.02
CA GLU A 232 43.50 3.42 -3.15
C GLU A 232 42.11 3.84 -3.64
N TYR A 233 41.16 2.91 -3.60
CA TYR A 233 39.77 3.15 -3.95
C TYR A 233 38.86 2.67 -2.83
N LEU A 234 37.76 3.39 -2.60
CA LEU A 234 36.69 2.92 -1.73
C LEU A 234 35.77 2.03 -2.58
N PHE A 235 35.35 0.89 -2.03
CA PHE A 235 34.36 0.04 -2.68
C PHE A 235 33.18 -0.29 -1.78
N PHE A 236 32.06 -0.59 -2.42
CA PHE A 236 30.91 -1.25 -1.83
C PHE A 236 30.41 -2.29 -2.82
N VAL A 237 30.19 -3.51 -2.34
CA VAL A 237 29.59 -4.60 -3.12
C VAL A 237 28.33 -5.07 -2.42
N HIS A 238 27.30 -5.31 -3.21
CA HIS A 238 26.12 -6.08 -2.83
C HIS A 238 25.82 -7.09 -3.93
N PHE A 239 25.52 -8.31 -3.53
CA PHE A 239 25.04 -9.35 -4.43
C PHE A 239 23.96 -10.20 -3.78
N GLU A 240 23.03 -10.68 -4.60
CA GLU A 240 22.02 -11.67 -4.28
C GLU A 240 22.04 -12.76 -5.36
N LYS A 241 22.28 -14.00 -4.94
CA LYS A 241 22.20 -15.21 -5.76
C LYS A 241 21.04 -16.09 -5.24
N ASP A 242 20.64 -17.06 -6.03
CA ASP A 242 19.64 -18.08 -5.64
C ASP A 242 18.34 -17.47 -5.08
N ASN A 243 17.76 -16.51 -5.81
CA ASN A 243 16.54 -15.78 -5.41
C ASN A 243 16.60 -15.13 -4.01
N GLY A 244 17.78 -14.67 -3.59
CA GLY A 244 17.97 -13.96 -2.32
C GLY A 244 18.32 -14.86 -1.14
N GLU A 245 18.37 -16.19 -1.33
CA GLU A 245 18.87 -17.14 -0.31
C GLU A 245 20.38 -17.00 -0.06
N CYS A 246 21.09 -16.35 -0.98
CA CYS A 246 22.53 -16.14 -0.91
C CYS A 246 22.84 -14.65 -1.06
N LYS A 247 23.06 -13.95 0.07
CA LYS A 247 23.36 -12.52 0.10
C LYS A 247 24.78 -12.25 0.61
N GLY A 248 25.41 -11.21 0.08
CA GLY A 248 26.67 -10.70 0.61
C GLY A 248 26.82 -9.20 0.42
N GLU A 249 27.27 -8.52 1.47
CA GLU A 249 27.53 -7.08 1.47
C GLU A 249 28.89 -6.79 2.10
N LEU A 250 29.71 -6.00 1.42
CA LEU A 250 31.00 -5.58 1.96
C LEU A 250 31.39 -4.20 1.45
N LYS A 251 31.91 -3.38 2.37
CA LYS A 251 32.52 -2.09 2.07
C LYS A 251 33.93 -2.05 2.62
N GLY A 252 34.80 -1.32 1.95
CA GLY A 252 36.17 -1.15 2.42
C GLY A 252 37.03 -0.38 1.43
N THR A 253 38.34 -0.42 1.65
CA THR A 253 39.33 0.21 0.78
C THR A 253 40.15 -0.85 0.08
N ILE A 254 40.12 -0.84 -1.26
CA ILE A 254 41.02 -1.66 -2.09
C ILE A 254 42.28 -0.87 -2.38
N LYS A 255 43.43 -1.55 -2.35
CA LYS A 255 44.74 -0.99 -2.74
C LYS A 255 45.20 -1.61 -4.04
N MET A 256 45.69 -0.79 -4.97
CA MET A 256 46.21 -1.29 -6.25
C MET A 256 47.49 -2.10 -6.02
N ALA A 257 47.45 -3.39 -6.34
CA ALA A 257 48.62 -4.27 -6.35
C ALA A 257 49.36 -4.23 -7.71
N SER A 258 48.65 -3.88 -8.78
CA SER A 258 49.21 -3.67 -10.12
C SER A 258 48.41 -2.62 -10.91
N LYS A 259 48.72 -2.43 -12.20
CA LYS A 259 48.00 -1.48 -13.06
C LYS A 259 46.51 -1.80 -13.22
N THR A 260 46.10 -3.05 -13.01
CA THR A 260 44.74 -3.55 -13.26
C THR A 260 44.23 -4.47 -12.15
N MET A 261 44.98 -4.64 -11.07
CA MET A 261 44.62 -5.52 -9.95
C MET A 261 44.65 -4.74 -8.64
N ALA A 262 43.62 -4.90 -7.82
CA ALA A 262 43.53 -4.33 -6.49
C ALA A 262 43.13 -5.39 -5.48
N ILE A 263 43.56 -5.21 -4.23
CA ILE A 263 43.33 -6.17 -3.15
C ILE A 263 42.66 -5.44 -1.99
N TYR A 264 41.61 -6.05 -1.45
CA TYR A 264 41.07 -5.76 -0.13
C TYR A 264 41.56 -6.82 0.85
N GLN A 265 42.08 -6.38 1.99
CA GLN A 265 42.40 -7.24 3.12
C GLN A 265 41.75 -6.64 4.37
N ALA A 266 40.89 -7.41 5.02
CA ALA A 266 40.26 -6.97 6.27
C ALA A 266 41.31 -6.90 7.40
N PRO A 267 41.41 -5.79 8.15
CA PRO A 267 42.33 -5.70 9.28
C PRO A 267 42.00 -6.75 10.36
N GLY A 268 42.95 -7.60 10.71
CA GLY A 268 42.78 -8.62 11.76
C GLY A 268 41.82 -9.77 11.41
N ASN A 269 41.41 -9.92 10.15
CA ASN A 269 40.50 -10.98 9.70
C ASN A 269 41.05 -11.65 8.43
N PRO A 270 40.88 -12.98 8.25
CA PRO A 270 41.38 -13.70 7.06
C PRO A 270 40.67 -13.31 5.74
N CYS A 271 39.62 -12.50 5.77
CA CYS A 271 38.91 -12.06 4.59
C CYS A 271 39.80 -11.23 3.65
N ALA A 272 39.96 -11.74 2.43
CA ALA A 272 40.69 -11.09 1.35
C ALA A 272 39.92 -11.23 0.04
N ILE A 273 39.88 -10.14 -0.74
CA ILE A 273 39.20 -10.11 -2.03
C ILE A 273 40.10 -9.44 -3.06
N GLU A 274 40.27 -10.10 -4.20
CA GLU A 274 40.95 -9.56 -5.37
C GLU A 274 39.94 -8.94 -6.34
N PHE A 275 40.29 -7.78 -6.86
CA PHE A 275 39.55 -7.06 -7.88
C PHE A 275 40.43 -6.90 -9.11
N SER A 276 39.98 -7.45 -10.23
CA SER A 276 40.66 -7.40 -11.53
C SER A 276 39.86 -6.54 -12.51
N PHE A 277 40.49 -5.48 -13.02
CA PHE A 277 39.91 -4.52 -13.95
C PHE A 277 40.33 -4.85 -15.39
N ALA A 278 39.38 -5.20 -16.26
CA ALA A 278 39.65 -5.51 -17.66
C ALA A 278 38.72 -4.71 -18.57
N GLY A 279 39.26 -3.80 -19.39
CA GLY A 279 38.46 -2.93 -20.24
C GLY A 279 37.42 -2.14 -19.44
N ALA A 280 36.13 -2.40 -19.71
CA ALA A 280 35.00 -1.81 -19.01
C ALA A 280 34.32 -2.80 -18.04
N SER A 281 35.03 -3.80 -17.50
CA SER A 281 34.50 -4.70 -16.47
C SER A 281 35.39 -4.75 -15.23
N LEU A 282 34.77 -5.14 -14.12
CA LEU A 282 35.42 -5.48 -12.87
C LEU A 282 35.06 -6.92 -12.53
N THR A 283 36.07 -7.74 -12.28
CA THR A 283 35.91 -9.09 -11.77
C THR A 283 36.36 -9.12 -10.32
N MET A 284 35.56 -9.73 -9.47
CA MET A 284 35.84 -9.90 -8.05
C MET A 284 36.04 -11.38 -7.76
N LYS A 285 37.03 -11.71 -6.94
CA LYS A 285 37.30 -13.07 -6.48
C LYS A 285 37.70 -13.08 -5.02
N GLU A 286 37.04 -13.91 -4.22
CA GLU A 286 37.42 -14.15 -2.83
C GLU A 286 38.70 -15.00 -2.77
N THR A 287 39.71 -14.49 -2.08
CA THR A 287 41.02 -15.16 -1.94
C THR A 287 41.34 -15.51 -0.48
N GLY A 288 40.56 -15.01 0.47
CA GLY A 288 40.62 -15.34 1.89
C GLY A 288 39.22 -15.46 2.49
N GLY A 289 39.07 -16.13 3.63
CA GLY A 289 37.76 -16.53 4.17
C GLY A 289 36.88 -15.35 4.61
N CYS A 290 35.98 -14.89 3.73
CA CYS A 290 35.09 -13.74 3.97
C CYS A 290 33.70 -14.14 4.50
N GLY A 291 33.55 -15.33 5.06
CA GLY A 291 32.27 -15.90 5.51
C GLY A 291 31.49 -15.07 6.55
N SER A 292 32.11 -14.06 7.19
CA SER A 292 31.40 -13.14 8.09
C SER A 292 30.56 -12.07 7.37
N TYR A 293 30.74 -11.91 6.05
CA TYR A 293 30.09 -10.85 5.25
C TYR A 293 29.07 -11.39 4.24
N ARG A 294 28.75 -12.67 4.33
CA ARG A 294 27.94 -13.42 3.37
C ARG A 294 27.46 -14.75 3.95
N ASP A 295 26.50 -15.40 3.32
CA ASP A 295 26.11 -16.77 3.71
C ASP A 295 27.19 -17.81 3.34
N ILE A 296 27.14 -18.98 4.00
CA ILE A 296 28.20 -20.03 3.95
C ILE A 296 28.49 -20.51 2.53
N LYS A 297 27.48 -20.58 1.66
CA LYS A 297 27.58 -21.06 0.27
C LYS A 297 27.86 -19.96 -0.76
N CYS A 298 27.83 -18.70 -0.34
CA CYS A 298 28.08 -17.56 -1.20
C CYS A 298 29.58 -17.33 -1.27
N PHE A 299 30.15 -16.91 -2.40
CA PHE A 299 31.51 -16.38 -2.43
C PHE A 299 31.47 -15.01 -3.10
N PHE A 300 32.37 -14.11 -2.71
CA PHE A 300 32.58 -12.83 -3.40
C PHE A 300 33.21 -13.08 -4.78
N GLU A 301 32.40 -13.61 -5.68
CA GLU A 301 32.79 -13.97 -7.04
C GLU A 301 31.78 -13.47 -8.06
N GLY A 302 32.28 -12.80 -9.09
CA GLY A 302 31.47 -12.32 -10.21
C GLY A 302 32.21 -11.38 -11.14
N SER A 303 31.63 -11.15 -12.31
CA SER A 303 32.07 -10.12 -13.26
C SER A 303 30.95 -9.11 -13.50
N PHE A 304 31.30 -7.84 -13.41
CA PHE A 304 30.37 -6.71 -13.38
C PHE A 304 30.77 -5.70 -14.46
N PRO A 305 29.90 -5.42 -15.45
CA PRO A 305 30.18 -4.43 -16.48
C PRO A 305 30.02 -3.01 -15.92
N LYS A 306 30.88 -2.08 -16.35
CA LYS A 306 30.84 -0.68 -15.97
C LYS A 306 29.64 -0.01 -16.61
N LYS A 307 28.80 0.61 -15.79
CA LYS A 307 27.63 1.37 -16.22
C LYS A 307 28.07 2.60 -17.01
N ALA A 308 27.53 2.76 -18.22
CA ALA A 308 27.78 3.93 -19.04
C ALA A 308 27.20 5.19 -18.38
N VAL A 309 27.96 6.28 -18.35
CA VAL A 309 27.47 7.59 -17.91
C VAL A 309 26.75 8.26 -19.09
N PRO A 310 25.46 8.65 -18.95
CA PRO A 310 24.76 9.37 -20.01
C PRO A 310 25.50 10.68 -20.31
N LYS A 311 25.81 10.94 -21.59
CA LYS A 311 26.37 12.23 -21.99
C LYS A 311 25.35 13.35 -21.67
N PRO A 312 25.78 14.49 -21.09
CA PRO A 312 24.88 15.60 -20.85
C PRO A 312 24.23 16.04 -22.16
N LYS A 313 22.89 16.17 -22.17
CA LYS A 313 22.15 16.70 -23.32
C LYS A 313 22.62 18.14 -23.59
N PRO A 314 22.92 18.51 -24.84
CA PRO A 314 23.23 19.89 -25.17
C PRO A 314 22.10 20.82 -24.72
N PRO A 315 22.40 22.03 -24.24
CA PRO A 315 21.36 22.98 -23.86
C PRO A 315 20.45 23.25 -25.06
N ALA A 316 19.15 23.06 -24.86
CA ALA A 316 18.15 23.35 -25.87
C ALA A 316 18.25 24.83 -26.27
N LYS A 317 18.48 25.11 -27.55
CA LYS A 317 18.41 26.47 -28.09
C LYS A 317 16.99 26.98 -27.87
N LYS A 318 16.84 28.02 -27.05
CA LYS A 318 15.60 28.78 -26.93
C LYS A 318 15.30 29.37 -28.32
N LYS A 319 14.16 29.01 -28.90
CA LYS A 319 13.54 29.71 -30.03
C LYS A 319 12.57 30.72 -29.47
#